data_AF-A0A5J4DT86-F1
#
_entry.id   AF-A0A5J4DT86-F1
#
_cell.length_a   1.000
_cell.length_b   1.000
_cell.length_c   1.000
_cell.angle_alpha   90.00
_cell.angle_beta   90.00
_cell.angle_gamma   90.00
#
_symmetry.space_group_name_H-M   'P 1'
#
loop_
_entity.id
_entity.type
_entity.pdbx_description
1 polymer ?
#
loop_
_entity_poly.entity_id
_entity_poly.type
_entity_poly.pdbx_seq_one_letter_code
_entity_poly.pdbx_strand_id
1 'polypeptide(L)'
;MWCWLKRSVHRMHKDQRGNVILLFLLALIPLLAGVAVAMDLGYYLVVKRNLANALDAAVLAVGNKSSLITVDGDGNPIPAQQAAANAFARSYIYANYPYSQTLEGAGKLTFTVIATEAEVMIDAVATIDTIFLPVLQLIGASAADLDTLDVIVSTKAARGQINLEVFLALDNTGSMGSSGDDSCGNPPCTKLDNLKDAANAMLDVFFGTGDTSDNIRIGLVPFSGAVNIGTDKQGIGWLDETRLSSVHSENLDWSAPPPGVNNIFDLYDQIDNAQWGGCVRARTEDFDVSDDPPDILSPDTLWTPYFAPDEPDDPGPNGPYTNNYLSDGDFAGTPEAIQANMSKYADSTASGNGPNYNCVPQPIQPLTNSKSTISSAIAGMVADGYTVIPQGLAWAWRGISPTEPFTGGVPYDDPETKKAIILLTDGANNVFSGNNNFNKGNHTAYGYPGQDSGHLGASSGSEAVDVLNAKVATLCNNIKAVGIILYTITFQVASGSAIETIFQNCASDQNDPVKCPTSKCAFASSENLTDVFKEIALGLNKLRLAE
;
A
#
# COMPACT_ATOMS: atom_id res chain seq x y z
N MET A 1 32.29 -16.59 -104.38
CA MET A 1 31.79 -16.09 -103.07
C MET A 1 30.44 -16.68 -102.66
N TRP A 2 29.50 -16.94 -103.58
CA TRP A 2 28.15 -17.47 -103.27
C TRP A 2 28.08 -18.94 -102.81
N CYS A 3 28.99 -19.82 -103.24
CA CYS A 3 29.01 -21.23 -102.80
C CYS A 3 29.55 -21.43 -101.38
N TRP A 4 30.35 -20.50 -100.84
CA TRP A 4 30.90 -20.59 -99.48
C TRP A 4 29.83 -20.23 -98.44
N LEU A 5 29.02 -19.20 -98.71
CA LEU A 5 27.87 -18.81 -97.89
C LEU A 5 26.81 -19.93 -97.78
N LYS A 6 26.48 -20.62 -98.87
CA LYS A 6 25.52 -21.74 -98.83
C LYS A 6 26.02 -22.94 -98.01
N ARG A 7 27.33 -23.23 -98.02
CA ARG A 7 27.92 -24.31 -97.21
C ARG A 7 27.99 -23.96 -95.72
N SER A 8 28.22 -22.70 -95.38
CA SER A 8 28.22 -22.23 -93.97
C SER A 8 26.82 -22.24 -93.35
N VAL A 9 25.78 -21.86 -94.10
CA VAL A 9 24.38 -21.90 -93.65
C VAL A 9 23.87 -23.34 -93.46
N HIS A 10 24.29 -24.28 -94.32
CA HIS A 10 23.95 -25.70 -94.13
C HIS A 10 24.69 -26.35 -92.95
N ARG A 11 25.88 -25.86 -92.56
CA ARG A 11 26.56 -26.25 -91.31
C ARG A 11 25.85 -25.70 -90.07
N MET A 12 25.35 -24.47 -90.09
CA MET A 12 24.54 -23.92 -88.98
C MET A 12 23.23 -24.69 -88.78
N HIS A 13 22.57 -25.13 -89.85
CA HIS A 13 21.30 -25.86 -89.76
C HIS A 13 21.44 -27.31 -89.24
N LYS A 14 22.68 -27.85 -89.17
CA LYS A 14 23.00 -29.17 -88.62
C LYS A 14 23.73 -29.11 -87.27
N ASP A 15 23.99 -27.91 -86.74
CA ASP A 15 24.73 -27.75 -85.49
C ASP A 15 23.78 -27.86 -84.29
N GLN A 16 23.64 -29.06 -83.74
CA GLN A 16 22.79 -29.33 -82.56
C GLN A 16 23.32 -28.69 -81.26
N ARG A 17 24.51 -28.06 -81.29
CA ARG A 17 25.10 -27.38 -80.13
C ARG A 17 24.34 -26.11 -79.70
N GLY A 18 23.53 -25.52 -80.58
CA GLY A 18 22.70 -24.34 -80.25
C GLY A 18 21.50 -24.63 -79.35
N ASN A 19 20.98 -25.87 -79.35
CA ASN A 19 19.79 -26.23 -78.57
C ASN A 19 20.08 -26.30 -77.04
N VAL A 20 21.32 -26.66 -76.68
CA VAL A 20 21.79 -26.67 -75.28
C VAL A 20 21.82 -25.25 -74.71
N ILE A 21 22.25 -24.27 -75.51
CA ILE A 21 22.29 -22.86 -75.11
C ILE A 21 20.87 -22.32 -74.90
N LEU A 22 19.92 -22.69 -75.77
CA LEU A 22 18.51 -22.30 -75.64
C LEU A 22 17.86 -22.87 -74.37
N LEU A 23 18.06 -24.16 -74.10
CA LEU A 23 17.55 -24.79 -72.88
C LEU A 23 18.23 -24.25 -71.61
N PHE A 24 19.54 -23.97 -71.67
CA PHE A 24 20.28 -23.34 -70.58
C PHE A 24 19.76 -21.93 -70.27
N LEU A 25 19.53 -21.11 -71.30
CA LEU A 25 18.97 -19.76 -71.13
C LEU A 25 17.54 -19.80 -70.57
N LEU A 26 16.71 -20.74 -71.02
CA LEU A 26 15.37 -20.97 -70.46
C LEU A 26 15.41 -21.43 -69.00
N ALA A 27 16.38 -22.25 -68.61
CA ALA A 27 16.55 -22.72 -67.24
C ALA A 27 17.21 -21.68 -66.32
N LEU A 28 18.01 -20.76 -66.87
CA LEU A 28 18.67 -19.70 -66.11
C LEU A 28 17.68 -18.68 -65.55
N ILE A 29 16.64 -18.36 -66.32
CA ILE A 29 15.60 -17.39 -65.92
C ILE A 29 14.93 -17.76 -64.58
N PRO A 30 14.35 -18.96 -64.38
CA PRO A 30 13.74 -19.34 -63.10
C PRO A 30 14.77 -19.46 -61.97
N LEU A 31 16.04 -19.75 -62.28
CA LEU A 31 17.11 -19.85 -61.29
C LEU A 31 17.50 -18.46 -60.75
N LEU A 32 17.62 -17.47 -61.63
CA LEU A 32 17.83 -16.07 -61.26
C LEU A 32 16.62 -15.49 -60.53
N ALA A 33 15.40 -15.84 -60.95
CA ALA A 33 14.17 -15.49 -60.24
C ALA A 33 14.17 -16.03 -58.79
N GLY A 34 14.61 -17.28 -58.58
CA GLY A 34 14.75 -17.85 -57.24
C GLY A 34 15.76 -17.09 -56.36
N VAL A 35 16.89 -16.67 -56.93
CA VAL A 35 17.89 -15.85 -56.22
C VAL A 35 17.32 -14.46 -55.89
N ALA A 36 16.60 -13.84 -56.82
CA ALA A 36 15.95 -12.54 -56.62
C ALA A 36 14.99 -12.56 -55.43
N VAL A 37 14.09 -13.55 -55.39
CA VAL A 37 13.16 -13.77 -54.28
C VAL A 37 13.92 -13.99 -52.96
N ALA A 38 14.98 -14.80 -52.98
CA ALA A 38 15.75 -15.10 -51.78
C ALA A 38 16.47 -13.86 -51.21
N MET A 39 16.98 -12.98 -52.06
CA MET A 39 17.64 -11.75 -51.63
C MET A 39 16.66 -10.75 -51.00
N ASP A 40 15.52 -10.49 -51.65
CA ASP A 40 14.51 -9.58 -51.12
C ASP A 40 13.84 -10.14 -49.85
N LEU A 41 13.62 -11.47 -49.77
CA LEU A 41 13.18 -12.11 -48.53
C LEU A 41 14.22 -11.99 -47.42
N GLY A 42 15.51 -12.12 -47.74
CA GLY A 42 16.60 -11.90 -46.80
C GLY A 42 16.58 -10.47 -46.23
N TYR A 43 16.39 -9.47 -47.10
CA TYR A 43 16.26 -8.08 -46.69
C TYR A 43 15.00 -7.84 -45.83
N TYR A 44 13.85 -8.39 -46.24
CA TYR A 44 12.60 -8.39 -45.47
C TYR A 44 12.81 -8.92 -44.04
N LEU A 45 13.49 -10.05 -43.88
CA LEU A 45 13.74 -10.66 -42.58
C LEU A 45 14.65 -9.81 -41.68
N VAL A 46 15.66 -9.15 -42.26
CA VAL A 46 16.53 -8.22 -41.52
C VAL A 46 15.74 -7.02 -41.02
N VAL A 47 14.90 -6.43 -41.89
CA VAL A 47 14.04 -5.30 -41.54
C VAL A 47 13.04 -5.71 -40.46
N LYS A 48 12.39 -6.87 -40.61
CA LYS A 48 11.43 -7.41 -39.64
C LYS A 48 12.06 -7.59 -38.26
N ARG A 49 13.25 -8.19 -38.18
CA ARG A 49 13.97 -8.40 -36.92
C ARG A 49 14.35 -7.07 -36.26
N ASN A 50 14.93 -6.15 -37.01
CA ASN A 50 15.36 -4.87 -36.46
C ASN A 50 14.15 -4.02 -36.02
N LEU A 51 13.04 -4.09 -36.75
CA LEU A 51 11.79 -3.40 -36.40
C LEU A 51 11.20 -4.01 -35.13
N ALA A 52 11.15 -5.35 -35.02
CA ALA A 52 10.70 -6.02 -33.79
C ALA A 52 11.50 -5.58 -32.57
N ASN A 53 12.84 -5.59 -32.64
CA ASN A 53 13.68 -5.15 -31.53
C ASN A 53 13.44 -3.67 -31.13
N ALA A 54 13.23 -2.79 -32.10
CA ALA A 54 12.95 -1.38 -31.84
C ALA A 54 11.56 -1.17 -31.22
N LEU A 55 10.57 -1.96 -31.67
CA LEU A 55 9.22 -1.94 -31.11
C LEU A 55 9.18 -2.50 -29.69
N ASP A 56 9.90 -3.58 -29.39
CA ASP A 56 9.98 -4.14 -28.03
C ASP A 56 10.49 -3.10 -27.02
N ALA A 57 11.53 -2.34 -27.39
CA ALA A 57 12.03 -1.24 -26.57
C ALA A 57 11.00 -0.11 -26.42
N ALA A 58 10.24 0.21 -27.47
CA ALA A 58 9.25 1.26 -27.45
C ALA A 58 7.99 0.89 -26.64
N VAL A 59 7.52 -0.36 -26.74
CA VAL A 59 6.38 -0.85 -25.96
C VAL A 59 6.69 -0.78 -24.47
N LEU A 60 7.87 -1.23 -24.04
CA LEU A 60 8.28 -1.14 -22.63
C LEU A 60 8.38 0.31 -22.16
N ALA A 61 8.96 1.20 -22.97
CA ALA A 61 9.07 2.61 -22.63
C ALA A 61 7.71 3.29 -22.46
N VAL A 62 6.76 3.03 -23.37
CA VAL A 62 5.38 3.53 -23.25
C VAL A 62 4.67 2.87 -22.05
N GLY A 63 4.98 1.59 -21.78
CA GLY A 63 4.48 0.80 -20.65
C GLY A 63 4.74 1.43 -19.28
N ASN A 64 5.88 2.11 -19.11
CA ASN A 64 6.25 2.82 -17.87
C ASN A 64 5.69 4.27 -17.79
N LYS A 65 4.70 4.63 -18.62
CA LYS A 65 4.04 5.95 -18.58
C LYS A 65 2.53 5.84 -18.64
N SER A 66 1.84 5.81 -17.51
CA SER A 66 0.36 5.80 -17.47
C SER A 66 -0.31 7.03 -18.04
N SER A 67 0.35 8.18 -18.04
CA SER A 67 -0.18 9.38 -18.70
C SER A 67 -0.41 9.19 -20.21
N LEU A 68 0.12 8.10 -20.79
CA LEU A 68 -0.03 7.72 -22.19
C LEU A 68 -1.08 6.62 -22.42
N ILE A 69 -2.06 6.46 -21.53
CA ILE A 69 -3.25 5.62 -21.81
C ILE A 69 -4.03 6.23 -22.98
N THR A 70 -4.20 5.47 -24.06
CA THR A 70 -4.81 5.95 -25.31
C THR A 70 -6.28 5.60 -25.48
N VAL A 71 -6.86 4.84 -24.55
CA VAL A 71 -8.28 4.47 -24.54
C VAL A 71 -8.91 4.75 -23.17
N ASP A 72 -10.19 5.11 -23.12
CA ASP A 72 -10.93 5.27 -21.87
C ASP A 72 -11.35 3.92 -21.27
N GLY A 73 -12.02 3.94 -20.11
CA GLY A 73 -12.52 2.74 -19.42
C GLY A 73 -13.54 1.92 -20.21
N ASP A 74 -14.14 2.52 -21.26
CA ASP A 74 -15.08 1.87 -22.17
C ASP A 74 -14.38 1.40 -23.49
N GLY A 75 -13.07 1.62 -23.62
CA GLY A 75 -12.26 1.24 -24.78
C GLY A 75 -12.28 2.22 -25.94
N ASN A 76 -12.81 3.44 -25.77
CA ASN A 76 -12.82 4.46 -26.83
C ASN A 76 -11.49 5.23 -26.89
N PRO A 77 -10.97 5.55 -28.08
CA PRO A 77 -9.71 6.29 -28.21
C PRO A 77 -9.76 7.71 -27.60
N ILE A 78 -8.70 8.10 -26.89
CA ILE A 78 -8.50 9.45 -26.35
C ILE A 78 -7.49 10.20 -27.24
N PRO A 79 -7.91 11.14 -28.10
CA PRO A 79 -7.06 11.65 -29.19
C PRO A 79 -5.78 12.36 -28.75
N ALA A 80 -5.82 13.11 -27.63
CA ALA A 80 -4.65 13.85 -27.14
C ALA A 80 -3.55 12.91 -26.63
N GLN A 81 -3.94 11.88 -25.88
CA GLN A 81 -3.07 10.85 -25.34
C GLN A 81 -2.56 9.94 -26.46
N GLN A 82 -3.39 9.62 -27.45
CA GLN A 82 -2.98 8.89 -28.64
C GLN A 82 -1.86 9.61 -29.40
N ALA A 83 -1.97 10.93 -29.57
CA ALA A 83 -0.93 11.74 -30.19
C ALA A 83 0.36 11.77 -29.35
N ALA A 84 0.24 11.92 -28.03
CA ALA A 84 1.38 11.91 -27.11
C ALA A 84 2.09 10.55 -27.07
N ALA A 85 1.33 9.45 -27.02
CA ALA A 85 1.85 8.08 -27.02
C ALA A 85 2.57 7.77 -28.33
N ASN A 86 1.98 8.16 -29.47
CA ASN A 86 2.63 8.01 -30.77
C ASN A 86 3.92 8.85 -30.87
N ALA A 87 3.93 10.08 -30.35
CA ALA A 87 5.12 10.93 -30.34
C ALA A 87 6.23 10.36 -29.44
N PHE A 88 5.85 9.78 -28.29
CA PHE A 88 6.79 9.16 -27.37
C PHE A 88 7.34 7.84 -27.92
N ALA A 89 6.49 6.94 -28.41
CA ALA A 89 6.93 5.71 -29.07
C ALA A 89 7.87 6.00 -30.26
N ARG A 90 7.61 7.07 -31.02
CA ARG A 90 8.45 7.52 -32.12
C ARG A 90 9.91 7.69 -31.72
N SER A 91 10.18 8.37 -30.60
CA SER A 91 11.56 8.66 -30.18
C SER A 91 12.31 7.38 -29.83
N TYR A 92 11.66 6.40 -29.21
CA TYR A 92 12.25 5.10 -28.87
C TYR A 92 12.44 4.21 -30.11
N ILE A 93 11.45 4.14 -30.99
CA ILE A 93 11.56 3.34 -32.23
C ILE A 93 12.75 3.86 -33.05
N TYR A 94 12.87 5.17 -33.26
CA TYR A 94 13.95 5.71 -34.09
C TYR A 94 15.32 5.72 -33.42
N ALA A 95 15.39 5.77 -32.09
CA ALA A 95 16.64 5.60 -31.36
C ALA A 95 17.17 4.15 -31.43
N ASN A 96 16.27 3.16 -31.48
CA ASN A 96 16.62 1.74 -31.46
C ASN A 96 16.59 1.07 -32.84
N TYR A 97 16.17 1.79 -33.88
CA TYR A 97 16.15 1.29 -35.26
C TYR A 97 17.37 1.81 -36.06
N PRO A 98 18.32 0.94 -36.46
CA PRO A 98 19.58 1.35 -37.08
C PRO A 98 19.46 2.10 -38.43
N TYR A 99 18.29 2.07 -39.07
CA TYR A 99 18.02 2.66 -40.38
C TYR A 99 16.86 3.68 -40.34
N SER A 100 16.70 4.35 -39.20
CA SER A 100 15.57 5.26 -38.94
C SER A 100 15.45 6.41 -39.94
N GLN A 101 16.59 7.02 -40.31
CA GLN A 101 16.63 8.17 -41.22
C GLN A 101 16.11 7.84 -42.63
N THR A 102 16.31 6.62 -43.12
CA THR A 102 15.83 6.16 -44.44
C THR A 102 14.33 5.90 -44.48
N LEU A 103 13.72 5.53 -43.36
CA LEU A 103 12.27 5.27 -43.28
C LEU A 103 11.47 6.53 -42.95
N GLU A 104 12.00 7.38 -42.06
CA GLU A 104 11.34 8.61 -41.61
C GLU A 104 11.26 9.66 -42.73
N GLY A 105 12.35 9.90 -43.46
CA GLY A 105 12.39 10.89 -44.55
C GLY A 105 11.52 10.54 -45.75
N ALA A 106 11.08 9.27 -45.86
CA ALA A 106 10.28 8.76 -46.97
C ALA A 106 8.81 8.46 -46.59
N GLY A 107 8.42 8.63 -45.32
CA GLY A 107 7.07 8.29 -44.85
C GLY A 107 6.75 6.78 -44.92
N LYS A 108 7.79 5.94 -44.92
CA LYS A 108 7.70 4.48 -45.15
C LYS A 108 7.49 3.66 -43.89
N LEU A 109 7.38 4.30 -42.72
CA LEU A 109 7.05 3.65 -41.45
C LEU A 109 5.83 4.33 -40.84
N THR A 110 4.76 3.57 -40.68
CA THR A 110 3.58 3.97 -39.90
C THR A 110 3.45 3.05 -38.70
N PHE A 111 2.98 3.59 -37.58
CA PHE A 111 2.69 2.80 -36.40
C PHE A 111 1.57 3.44 -35.59
N THR A 112 0.88 2.59 -34.83
CA THR A 112 -0.19 2.99 -33.92
C THR A 112 0.08 2.36 -32.56
N VAL A 113 0.00 3.18 -31.51
CA VAL A 113 0.11 2.72 -30.12
C VAL A 113 -1.29 2.53 -29.54
N ILE A 114 -1.61 1.36 -29.00
CA ILE A 114 -2.82 1.15 -28.20
C ILE A 114 -2.35 0.86 -26.78
N ALA A 115 -2.62 1.77 -25.85
CA ALA A 115 -2.20 1.63 -24.46
C ALA A 115 -3.41 1.68 -23.54
N THR A 116 -3.61 0.60 -22.78
CA THR A 116 -4.60 0.48 -21.72
C THR A 116 -3.93 0.59 -20.35
N GLU A 117 -4.69 0.40 -19.27
CA GLU A 117 -4.14 0.28 -17.91
C GLU A 117 -3.33 -1.00 -17.68
N ALA A 118 -3.60 -2.06 -18.45
CA ALA A 118 -3.01 -3.38 -18.25
C ALA A 118 -1.94 -3.71 -19.29
N GLU A 119 -2.06 -3.20 -20.52
CA GLU A 119 -1.21 -3.59 -21.64
C GLU A 119 -0.91 -2.41 -22.56
N VAL A 120 0.23 -2.49 -23.25
CA VAL A 120 0.59 -1.63 -24.36
C VAL A 120 0.84 -2.51 -25.58
N MET A 121 0.24 -2.15 -26.70
CA MET A 121 0.42 -2.75 -28.00
C MET A 121 0.91 -1.70 -28.99
N ILE A 122 1.90 -2.06 -29.81
CA ILE A 122 2.31 -1.23 -30.95
C ILE A 122 2.27 -2.08 -32.21
N ASP A 123 1.41 -1.63 -33.14
CA ASP A 123 1.33 -2.16 -34.50
C ASP A 123 2.10 -1.23 -35.43
N ALA A 124 3.05 -1.78 -36.19
CA ALA A 124 3.83 -1.03 -37.16
C ALA A 124 3.85 -1.69 -38.53
N VAL A 125 3.81 -0.85 -39.56
CA VAL A 125 3.95 -1.22 -40.96
C VAL A 125 5.12 -0.45 -41.55
N ALA A 126 6.14 -1.17 -42.00
CA ALA A 126 7.27 -0.62 -42.73
C ALA A 126 7.24 -1.07 -44.20
N THR A 127 7.10 -0.13 -45.12
CA THR A 127 7.12 -0.40 -46.57
C THR A 127 8.56 -0.35 -47.08
N ILE A 128 9.07 -1.47 -47.59
CA ILE A 128 10.42 -1.56 -48.16
C ILE A 128 10.36 -1.67 -49.67
N ASP A 129 11.30 -1.00 -50.36
CA ASP A 129 11.46 -1.19 -51.80
C ASP A 129 12.15 -2.53 -52.05
N THR A 130 11.65 -3.27 -53.04
CA THR A 130 12.26 -4.52 -53.48
C THR A 130 13.32 -4.21 -54.54
N ILE A 131 14.46 -4.91 -54.48
CA ILE A 131 15.59 -4.64 -55.38
C ILE A 131 15.56 -5.58 -56.58
N PHE A 132 15.12 -6.83 -56.39
CA PHE A 132 15.25 -7.88 -57.39
C PHE A 132 13.91 -8.47 -57.83
N LEU A 133 12.86 -8.41 -57.02
CA LEU A 133 11.50 -8.84 -57.37
C LEU A 133 10.94 -8.17 -58.64
N PRO A 134 11.24 -6.90 -58.96
CA PRO A 134 10.80 -6.30 -60.23
C PRO A 134 11.35 -7.04 -61.47
N VAL A 135 12.43 -7.83 -61.34
CA VAL A 135 12.96 -8.66 -62.45
C VAL A 135 11.94 -9.70 -62.92
N LEU A 136 10.99 -10.10 -62.06
CA LEU A 136 9.92 -11.05 -62.40
C LEU A 136 8.90 -10.45 -63.39
N GLN A 137 8.89 -9.13 -63.57
CA GLN A 137 8.10 -8.49 -64.62
C GLN A 137 8.53 -8.96 -66.02
N LEU A 138 9.79 -9.35 -66.21
CA LEU A 138 10.31 -9.88 -67.47
C LEU A 138 9.73 -11.25 -67.85
N ILE A 139 9.15 -11.98 -66.88
CA ILE A 139 8.51 -13.29 -67.09
C ILE A 139 6.99 -13.23 -66.97
N GLY A 140 6.40 -12.04 -67.06
CA GLY A 140 4.95 -11.84 -67.11
C GLY A 140 4.27 -11.72 -65.74
N ALA A 141 5.02 -11.53 -64.65
CA ALA A 141 4.43 -11.18 -63.36
C ALA A 141 3.92 -9.72 -63.38
N SER A 142 2.79 -9.45 -62.74
CA SER A 142 2.19 -8.11 -62.68
C SER A 142 3.03 -7.14 -61.83
N ALA A 143 3.27 -5.95 -62.36
CA ALA A 143 4.16 -4.94 -61.78
C ALA A 143 3.68 -4.34 -60.44
N ALA A 144 2.36 -4.29 -60.21
CA ALA A 144 1.79 -3.50 -59.11
C ALA A 144 2.12 -4.02 -57.70
N ASP A 145 2.46 -5.31 -57.54
CA ASP A 145 2.68 -5.95 -56.24
C ASP A 145 4.15 -6.31 -55.98
N LEU A 146 5.06 -5.95 -56.90
CA LEU A 146 6.45 -6.41 -56.86
C LEU A 146 7.47 -5.34 -56.51
N ASP A 147 7.11 -4.05 -56.53
CA ASP A 147 8.04 -2.94 -56.33
C ASP A 147 8.26 -2.61 -54.83
N THR A 148 7.30 -2.98 -53.98
CA THR A 148 7.34 -2.75 -52.54
C THR A 148 6.80 -3.94 -51.76
N LEU A 149 7.30 -4.15 -50.55
CA LEU A 149 6.81 -5.16 -49.62
C LEU A 149 6.54 -4.54 -48.24
N ASP A 150 5.38 -4.83 -47.66
CA ASP A 150 5.04 -4.36 -46.32
C ASP A 150 5.52 -5.34 -45.25
N VAL A 151 6.32 -4.82 -44.32
CA VAL A 151 6.76 -5.52 -43.12
C VAL A 151 5.84 -5.12 -41.98
N ILE A 152 4.96 -6.04 -41.58
CA ILE A 152 4.05 -5.86 -40.47
C ILE A 152 4.65 -6.51 -39.22
N VAL A 153 4.76 -5.74 -38.14
CA VAL A 153 5.18 -6.22 -36.83
C VAL A 153 4.22 -5.69 -35.78
N SER A 154 3.76 -6.59 -34.91
CA SER A 154 2.93 -6.27 -33.76
C SER A 154 3.66 -6.76 -32.51
N THR A 155 3.71 -5.91 -31.50
CA THR A 155 4.39 -6.17 -30.23
C THR A 155 3.48 -5.78 -29.09
N LYS A 156 3.53 -6.53 -27.98
CA LYS A 156 2.73 -6.26 -26.79
C LYS A 156 3.56 -6.44 -25.52
N ALA A 157 3.27 -5.65 -24.50
CA ALA A 157 3.76 -5.86 -23.14
C ALA A 157 2.67 -5.52 -22.12
N ALA A 158 2.71 -6.20 -20.98
CA ALA A 158 1.94 -5.79 -19.81
C ALA A 158 2.54 -4.51 -19.22
N ARG A 159 1.70 -3.61 -18.70
CA ARG A 159 2.16 -2.52 -17.82
C ARG A 159 2.47 -3.11 -16.45
N GLY A 160 3.62 -2.74 -15.88
CA GLY A 160 3.87 -2.96 -14.46
C GLY A 160 2.85 -2.13 -13.67
N GLN A 161 2.05 -2.76 -12.84
CA GLN A 161 1.26 -2.06 -11.83
C GLN A 161 2.01 -2.21 -10.52
N ILE A 162 2.29 -1.10 -9.85
CA ILE A 162 2.86 -1.16 -8.51
C ILE A 162 1.81 -1.67 -7.53
N ASN A 163 2.19 -2.58 -6.65
CA ASN A 163 1.36 -3.00 -5.55
C ASN A 163 1.20 -1.86 -4.54
N LEU A 164 0.05 -1.82 -3.88
CA LEU A 164 -0.24 -0.86 -2.83
C LEU A 164 -0.57 -1.61 -1.54
N GLU A 165 0.16 -1.30 -0.48
CA GLU A 165 -0.19 -1.68 0.89
C GLU A 165 -0.63 -0.41 1.64
N VAL A 166 -1.86 -0.41 2.16
CA VAL A 166 -2.42 0.73 2.90
C VAL A 166 -2.81 0.27 4.29
N PHE A 167 -2.41 1.00 5.33
CA PHE A 167 -2.88 0.76 6.69
C PHE A 167 -3.66 1.95 7.23
N LEU A 168 -4.88 1.71 7.68
CA LEU A 168 -5.76 2.71 8.25
C LEU A 168 -5.58 2.73 9.77
N ALA A 169 -5.08 3.83 10.32
CA ALA A 169 -5.06 4.08 11.76
C ALA A 169 -6.23 4.98 12.13
N LEU A 170 -7.33 4.37 12.56
CA LEU A 170 -8.61 5.06 12.73
C LEU A 170 -8.98 5.19 14.20
N ASP A 171 -9.20 6.43 14.62
CA ASP A 171 -9.64 6.77 15.96
C ASP A 171 -11.03 6.19 16.25
N ASN A 172 -11.11 5.43 17.35
CA ASN A 172 -12.32 4.79 17.83
C ASN A 172 -12.60 5.20 19.29
N THR A 173 -12.16 6.39 19.69
CA THR A 173 -12.28 6.89 21.06
C THR A 173 -13.70 7.36 21.36
N GLY A 174 -14.03 7.52 22.64
CA GLY A 174 -15.39 7.87 23.05
C GLY A 174 -15.92 9.18 22.43
N SER A 175 -15.05 10.14 22.06
CA SER A 175 -15.46 11.36 21.36
C SER A 175 -16.03 11.09 19.97
N MET A 176 -15.63 10.00 19.32
CA MET A 176 -16.14 9.57 18.02
C MET A 176 -17.61 9.12 18.09
N GLY A 177 -18.11 8.76 19.28
CA GLY A 177 -19.51 8.40 19.50
C GLY A 177 -20.44 9.60 19.65
N SER A 178 -19.89 10.83 19.69
CA SER A 178 -20.70 12.05 19.74
C SER A 178 -21.34 12.36 18.39
N SER A 179 -22.41 13.16 18.40
CA SER A 179 -23.11 13.60 17.18
C SER A 179 -22.14 14.23 16.20
N GLY A 180 -22.08 13.69 14.98
CA GLY A 180 -21.34 14.21 13.85
C GLY A 180 -22.14 15.29 13.11
N ASP A 181 -22.00 15.33 11.79
CA ASP A 181 -22.89 16.15 10.96
C ASP A 181 -24.29 15.52 10.84
N ASP A 182 -25.24 16.29 10.31
CA ASP A 182 -26.65 15.89 10.16
C ASP A 182 -26.94 15.13 8.85
N SER A 183 -25.90 14.64 8.15
CA SER A 183 -26.03 14.04 6.81
C SER A 183 -26.90 12.77 6.78
N CYS A 184 -27.03 12.07 7.91
CA CYS A 184 -27.79 10.82 8.03
C CYS A 184 -29.25 10.98 8.48
N GLY A 185 -29.74 12.21 8.67
CA GLY A 185 -31.12 12.44 9.09
C GLY A 185 -31.38 12.12 10.56
N ASN A 186 -32.42 11.34 10.86
CA ASN A 186 -32.88 11.07 12.24
C ASN A 186 -32.94 9.55 12.53
N PRO A 187 -32.14 9.02 13.47
CA PRO A 187 -31.20 9.74 14.35
C PRO A 187 -29.98 10.30 13.60
N PRO A 188 -29.33 11.37 14.12
CA PRO A 188 -28.13 11.94 13.51
C PRO A 188 -26.98 10.94 13.55
N CYS A 189 -26.11 10.98 12.54
CA CYS A 189 -24.90 10.17 12.53
C CYS A 189 -23.94 10.60 13.63
N THR A 190 -23.18 9.65 14.14
CA THR A 190 -22.01 9.93 14.97
C THR A 190 -20.82 10.33 14.10
N LYS A 191 -19.79 10.91 14.71
CA LYS A 191 -18.52 11.15 14.00
C LYS A 191 -17.92 9.85 13.46
N LEU A 192 -18.08 8.74 14.19
CA LEU A 192 -17.65 7.42 13.77
C LEU A 192 -18.42 6.92 12.55
N ASP A 193 -19.71 7.19 12.44
CA ASP A 193 -20.49 6.82 11.25
C ASP A 193 -19.97 7.55 10.01
N ASN A 194 -19.68 8.85 10.13
CA ASN A 194 -19.10 9.63 9.03
C ASN A 194 -17.71 9.10 8.63
N LEU A 195 -16.91 8.67 9.61
CA LEU A 195 -15.63 8.02 9.34
C LEU A 195 -15.80 6.70 8.58
N LYS A 196 -16.76 5.86 9.00
CA LYS A 196 -17.06 4.58 8.34
C LYS A 196 -17.50 4.80 6.89
N ASP A 197 -18.35 5.78 6.64
CA ASP A 197 -18.81 6.11 5.28
C ASP A 197 -17.66 6.60 4.39
N ALA A 198 -16.82 7.51 4.91
CA ALA A 198 -15.67 8.01 4.19
C ALA A 198 -14.65 6.90 3.87
N ALA A 199 -14.36 6.03 4.84
CA ALA A 199 -13.47 4.89 4.64
C ALA A 199 -14.05 3.89 3.63
N ASN A 200 -15.36 3.61 3.64
CA ASN A 200 -15.98 2.75 2.62
C ASN A 200 -15.95 3.38 1.22
N ALA A 201 -16.15 4.69 1.11
CA ALA A 201 -16.00 5.39 -0.17
C ALA A 201 -14.56 5.31 -0.73
N MET A 202 -13.56 5.24 0.15
CA MET A 202 -12.18 4.94 -0.23
C MET A 202 -12.04 3.54 -0.84
N LEU A 203 -12.62 2.54 -0.17
CA LEU A 203 -12.59 1.15 -0.64
C LEU A 203 -13.28 1.00 -2.00
N ASP A 204 -14.35 1.76 -2.26
CA ASP A 204 -14.98 1.80 -3.58
C ASP A 204 -14.04 2.30 -4.67
N VAL A 205 -13.16 3.27 -4.37
CA VAL A 205 -12.15 3.76 -5.32
C VAL A 205 -11.03 2.76 -5.54
N PHE A 206 -10.58 2.05 -4.50
CA PHE A 206 -9.51 1.05 -4.63
C PHE A 206 -9.95 -0.21 -5.35
N PHE A 207 -11.10 -0.78 -4.97
CA PHE A 207 -11.56 -2.08 -5.47
C PHE A 207 -12.54 -1.95 -6.65
N GLY A 208 -13.08 -0.75 -6.91
CA GLY A 208 -14.11 -0.54 -7.91
C GLY A 208 -15.35 -1.40 -7.62
N THR A 209 -15.80 -2.13 -8.64
CA THR A 209 -16.92 -3.07 -8.55
C THR A 209 -16.52 -4.47 -8.08
N GLY A 210 -15.22 -4.75 -7.92
CA GLY A 210 -14.69 -6.03 -7.46
C GLY A 210 -14.69 -6.14 -5.93
N ASP A 211 -14.64 -7.38 -5.44
CA ASP A 211 -14.42 -7.66 -4.00
C ASP A 211 -12.93 -7.91 -3.69
N THR A 212 -12.13 -8.31 -4.68
CA THR A 212 -10.71 -8.62 -4.49
C THR A 212 -9.82 -7.83 -5.45
N SER A 213 -8.57 -7.63 -5.07
CA SER A 213 -7.53 -7.01 -5.90
C SER A 213 -6.22 -7.80 -5.79
N ASP A 214 -5.50 -7.96 -6.89
CA ASP A 214 -4.16 -8.57 -6.84
C ASP A 214 -3.09 -7.55 -6.38
N ASN A 215 -3.35 -6.26 -6.62
CA ASN A 215 -2.36 -5.18 -6.45
C ASN A 215 -2.66 -4.27 -5.26
N ILE A 216 -3.69 -4.56 -4.46
CA ILE A 216 -4.08 -3.73 -3.30
C ILE A 216 -4.30 -4.62 -2.09
N ARG A 217 -3.61 -4.28 -1.00
CA ARG A 217 -3.82 -4.84 0.33
C ARG A 217 -4.07 -3.71 1.32
N ILE A 218 -5.13 -3.84 2.11
CA ILE A 218 -5.53 -2.83 3.10
C ILE A 218 -5.65 -3.49 4.48
N GLY A 219 -5.10 -2.84 5.50
CA GLY A 219 -5.25 -3.20 6.90
C GLY A 219 -5.89 -2.07 7.69
N LEU A 220 -6.39 -2.37 8.88
CA LEU A 220 -7.04 -1.42 9.77
C LEU A 220 -6.61 -1.68 11.22
N VAL A 221 -6.21 -0.62 11.91
CA VAL A 221 -6.11 -0.56 13.36
C VAL A 221 -7.11 0.46 13.90
N PRO A 222 -8.20 -0.01 14.52
CA PRO A 222 -8.99 0.82 15.42
C PRO A 222 -8.17 1.08 16.68
N PHE A 223 -8.07 2.32 17.12
CA PHE A 223 -7.32 2.66 18.34
C PHE A 223 -8.13 3.50 19.32
N SER A 224 -7.83 3.31 20.60
CA SER A 224 -8.31 4.12 21.72
C SER A 224 -7.18 4.23 22.75
N GLY A 225 -7.45 3.94 24.02
CA GLY A 225 -6.43 3.97 25.07
C GLY A 225 -5.44 2.81 24.93
N ALA A 226 -5.88 1.71 24.32
CA ALA A 226 -5.05 0.62 23.87
C ALA A 226 -5.49 0.12 22.48
N VAL A 227 -4.73 -0.82 21.93
CA VAL A 227 -5.01 -1.48 20.66
C VAL A 227 -5.18 -2.97 20.90
N ASN A 228 -6.21 -3.53 20.29
CA ASN A 228 -6.55 -4.95 20.36
C ASN A 228 -5.93 -5.68 19.17
N ILE A 229 -5.14 -6.71 19.45
CA ILE A 229 -4.44 -7.53 18.45
C ILE A 229 -5.16 -8.85 18.16
N GLY A 230 -6.25 -9.13 18.88
CA GLY A 230 -6.96 -10.40 18.87
C GLY A 230 -6.51 -11.34 19.99
N THR A 231 -7.48 -12.02 20.60
CA THR A 231 -7.22 -13.02 21.65
C THR A 231 -6.57 -14.28 21.11
N ASP A 232 -6.68 -14.53 19.81
CA ASP A 232 -6.04 -15.63 19.09
C ASP A 232 -4.51 -15.51 19.03
N LYS A 233 -3.93 -14.39 19.50
CA LYS A 233 -2.47 -14.16 19.51
C LYS A 233 -1.74 -14.73 20.72
N GLN A 234 -2.46 -15.21 21.71
CA GLN A 234 -1.87 -15.91 22.86
C GLN A 234 -1.18 -17.20 22.39
N GLY A 235 0.04 -17.45 22.87
CA GLY A 235 0.85 -18.63 22.57
C GLY A 235 1.63 -18.56 21.25
N ILE A 236 1.62 -17.44 20.53
CA ILE A 236 2.33 -17.29 19.24
C ILE A 236 3.82 -16.97 19.44
N GLY A 237 4.24 -16.51 20.62
CA GLY A 237 5.66 -16.38 21.00
C GLY A 237 6.24 -14.96 20.99
N TRP A 238 5.47 -13.95 20.59
CA TRP A 238 5.87 -12.54 20.62
C TRP A 238 5.22 -11.73 21.77
N LEU A 239 4.31 -12.35 22.51
CA LEU A 239 3.75 -11.80 23.75
C LEU A 239 4.62 -12.17 24.94
N ASP A 240 4.67 -11.31 25.95
CA ASP A 240 5.29 -11.63 27.23
C ASP A 240 4.40 -12.54 28.06
N GLU A 241 4.59 -13.85 27.90
CA GLU A 241 3.90 -14.90 28.66
C GLU A 241 4.67 -15.34 29.90
N THR A 242 5.86 -14.77 30.11
CA THR A 242 6.82 -15.22 31.13
C THR A 242 7.27 -14.12 32.09
N ARG A 243 6.68 -12.93 32.01
CA ARG A 243 6.99 -11.76 32.85
C ARG A 243 8.46 -11.35 32.73
N LEU A 244 8.95 -11.25 31.50
CA LEU A 244 10.33 -10.85 31.22
C LEU A 244 10.45 -9.34 30.99
N SER A 245 9.44 -8.70 30.39
CA SER A 245 9.45 -7.25 30.17
C SER A 245 9.27 -6.51 31.48
N SER A 246 9.95 -5.38 31.60
CA SER A 246 9.83 -4.46 32.72
C SER A 246 8.40 -3.95 32.93
N VAL A 247 7.61 -3.77 31.85
CA VAL A 247 6.24 -3.26 31.95
C VAL A 247 5.23 -4.31 32.44
N HIS A 248 5.59 -5.60 32.41
CA HIS A 248 4.73 -6.69 32.91
C HIS A 248 4.46 -6.58 34.40
N SER A 249 5.41 -6.01 35.14
CA SER A 249 5.29 -5.83 36.59
C SER A 249 4.77 -4.46 37.00
N GLU A 250 4.48 -3.57 36.04
CA GLU A 250 4.05 -2.21 36.35
C GLU A 250 2.68 -2.21 37.06
N ASN A 251 2.58 -1.44 38.16
CA ASN A 251 1.38 -1.28 38.97
C ASN A 251 0.83 -2.55 39.64
N LEU A 252 1.60 -3.63 39.72
CA LEU A 252 1.23 -4.89 40.37
C LEU A 252 2.37 -5.40 41.27
N ASP A 253 2.05 -5.81 42.49
CA ASP A 253 3.02 -6.35 43.45
C ASP A 253 3.24 -7.86 43.25
N TRP A 254 4.23 -8.19 42.42
CA TRP A 254 4.64 -9.56 42.13
C TRP A 254 5.51 -10.20 43.22
N SER A 255 5.72 -9.55 44.38
CA SER A 255 6.45 -10.15 45.50
C SER A 255 5.64 -11.23 46.22
N ALA A 256 4.31 -11.19 46.10
CA ALA A 256 3.39 -12.16 46.69
C ALA A 256 2.12 -12.36 45.82
N PRO A 257 2.25 -12.89 44.59
CA PRO A 257 1.10 -13.11 43.71
C PRO A 257 0.16 -14.20 44.26
N PRO A 258 -1.12 -14.23 43.84
CA PRO A 258 -2.03 -15.32 44.18
C PRO A 258 -1.49 -16.70 43.79
N PRO A 259 -1.87 -17.78 44.51
CA PRO A 259 -1.43 -19.13 44.18
C PRO A 259 -1.73 -19.50 42.73
N GLY A 260 -0.70 -19.92 41.99
CA GLY A 260 -0.84 -20.32 40.58
C GLY A 260 -0.68 -19.18 39.58
N VAL A 261 -0.49 -17.93 40.02
CA VAL A 261 -0.30 -16.78 39.15
C VAL A 261 1.18 -16.49 38.90
N ASN A 262 1.63 -16.65 37.66
CA ASN A 262 3.02 -16.40 37.23
C ASN A 262 3.13 -15.26 36.20
N ASN A 263 2.05 -14.97 35.49
CA ASN A 263 1.96 -13.91 34.47
C ASN A 263 0.55 -13.27 34.48
N ILE A 264 0.32 -12.29 33.59
CA ILE A 264 -0.96 -11.56 33.51
C ILE A 264 -2.10 -12.45 33.01
N PHE A 265 -1.83 -13.44 32.16
CA PHE A 265 -2.86 -14.39 31.71
C PHE A 265 -3.38 -15.23 32.87
N ASP A 266 -2.48 -15.75 33.72
CA ASP A 266 -2.87 -16.47 34.93
C ASP A 266 -3.68 -15.58 35.89
N LEU A 267 -3.44 -14.26 35.88
CA LEU A 267 -4.19 -13.30 36.68
C LEU A 267 -5.62 -13.10 36.16
N TYR A 268 -5.82 -13.07 34.84
CA TYR A 268 -7.17 -13.11 34.25
C TYR A 268 -7.92 -14.37 34.67
N ASP A 269 -7.24 -15.52 34.74
CA ASP A 269 -7.86 -16.78 35.17
C ASP A 269 -8.33 -16.77 36.64
N GLN A 270 -7.89 -15.80 37.46
CA GLN A 270 -8.37 -15.63 38.84
C GLN A 270 -9.69 -14.83 38.95
N ILE A 271 -10.09 -14.15 37.88
CA ILE A 271 -11.14 -13.12 37.92
C ILE A 271 -12.33 -13.56 37.05
N ASP A 272 -13.43 -13.95 37.68
CA ASP A 272 -14.69 -14.19 37.00
C ASP A 272 -15.19 -12.91 36.30
N ASN A 273 -15.85 -13.09 35.15
CA ASN A 273 -16.29 -12.02 34.25
C ASN A 273 -15.15 -11.17 33.64
N ALA A 274 -13.90 -11.63 33.70
CA ALA A 274 -12.78 -10.98 33.04
C ALA A 274 -11.97 -12.01 32.25
N GLN A 275 -12.04 -11.92 30.91
CA GLN A 275 -11.10 -12.61 30.02
C GLN A 275 -10.23 -11.58 29.34
N TRP A 276 -9.00 -11.94 28.98
CA TRP A 276 -8.13 -11.02 28.25
C TRP A 276 -8.81 -10.58 26.94
N GLY A 277 -9.03 -9.27 26.79
CA GLY A 277 -9.76 -8.71 25.67
C GLY A 277 -8.98 -8.67 24.35
N GLY A 278 -7.71 -9.06 24.37
CA GLY A 278 -6.82 -9.01 23.21
C GLY A 278 -5.99 -7.73 23.10
N CYS A 279 -6.07 -6.80 24.05
CA CYS A 279 -5.21 -5.62 24.04
C CYS A 279 -3.82 -5.89 24.61
N VAL A 280 -2.86 -5.07 24.18
CA VAL A 280 -1.49 -5.10 24.68
C VAL A 280 -1.03 -3.72 25.13
N ARG A 281 -0.07 -3.71 26.05
CA ARG A 281 0.65 -2.52 26.49
C ARG A 281 1.53 -1.98 25.36
N ALA A 282 1.84 -0.70 25.43
CA ALA A 282 2.94 -0.13 24.65
C ALA A 282 4.25 -0.74 25.17
N ARG A 283 5.27 -0.79 24.31
CA ARG A 283 6.61 -1.22 24.73
C ARG A 283 7.28 -0.11 25.53
N THR A 284 8.42 -0.39 26.15
CA THR A 284 9.20 0.70 26.76
C THR A 284 9.81 1.58 25.69
N GLU A 285 10.18 2.80 26.07
CA GLU A 285 11.08 3.62 25.27
C GLU A 285 12.44 2.89 25.10
N ASP A 286 13.06 2.83 23.92
CA ASP A 286 12.70 3.44 22.63
C ASP A 286 11.86 2.53 21.70
N PHE A 287 11.44 1.35 22.16
CA PHE A 287 10.77 0.31 21.35
C PHE A 287 9.31 0.62 21.03
N ASP A 288 8.67 1.51 21.77
CA ASP A 288 7.31 1.99 21.50
C ASP A 288 7.20 2.78 20.20
N VAL A 289 8.25 3.54 19.88
CA VAL A 289 8.36 4.40 18.69
C VAL A 289 9.19 3.78 17.56
N SER A 290 9.50 2.48 17.64
CA SER A 290 10.24 1.72 16.64
C SER A 290 9.47 0.49 16.14
N ASP A 291 9.99 -0.12 15.07
CA ASP A 291 9.49 -1.37 14.47
C ASP A 291 10.45 -2.54 14.73
N ASP A 292 11.12 -2.56 15.88
CA ASP A 292 11.96 -3.70 16.26
C ASP A 292 11.12 -4.98 16.41
N PRO A 293 11.59 -6.13 15.90
CA PRO A 293 10.92 -7.41 16.14
C PRO A 293 11.02 -7.82 17.62
N PRO A 294 10.12 -8.68 18.10
CA PRO A 294 10.18 -9.23 19.45
C PRO A 294 11.41 -10.13 19.62
N ASP A 295 12.14 -9.98 20.72
CA ASP A 295 13.31 -10.75 21.10
C ASP A 295 13.30 -11.04 22.60
N ILE A 296 13.27 -12.33 22.96
CA ILE A 296 13.31 -12.78 24.35
C ILE A 296 14.62 -12.41 25.07
N LEU A 297 15.71 -12.17 24.33
CA LEU A 297 16.97 -11.69 24.88
C LEU A 297 16.97 -10.19 25.14
N SER A 298 16.01 -9.46 24.58
CA SER A 298 15.70 -8.06 24.86
C SER A 298 14.23 -7.92 25.26
N PRO A 299 13.85 -8.38 26.46
CA PRO A 299 12.45 -8.59 26.84
C PRO A 299 11.48 -7.42 26.65
N ASP A 300 11.97 -6.18 26.72
CA ASP A 300 11.14 -4.99 26.51
C ASP A 300 10.72 -4.78 25.04
N THR A 301 11.22 -5.60 24.13
CA THR A 301 10.72 -5.70 22.75
C THR A 301 9.46 -6.55 22.64
N LEU A 302 9.16 -7.40 23.64
CA LEU A 302 7.95 -8.22 23.71
C LEU A 302 6.73 -7.35 24.04
N TRP A 303 5.55 -7.76 23.57
CA TRP A 303 4.31 -7.08 23.93
C TRP A 303 3.70 -7.71 25.17
N THR A 304 3.54 -6.90 26.21
CA THR A 304 2.90 -7.33 27.46
C THR A 304 1.38 -7.33 27.32
N PRO A 305 0.67 -8.38 27.79
CA PRO A 305 -0.79 -8.40 27.81
C PRO A 305 -1.33 -7.19 28.58
N TYR A 306 -2.32 -6.51 28.03
CA TYR A 306 -2.95 -5.38 28.70
C TYR A 306 -3.71 -5.86 29.94
N PHE A 307 -3.51 -5.19 31.06
CA PHE A 307 -4.27 -5.37 32.28
C PHE A 307 -4.38 -4.02 32.99
N ALA A 308 -5.58 -3.44 33.04
CA ALA A 308 -5.83 -2.26 33.84
C ALA A 308 -5.98 -2.70 35.32
N PRO A 309 -5.07 -2.31 36.23
CA PRO A 309 -5.19 -2.70 37.62
C PRO A 309 -6.47 -2.12 38.23
N ASP A 310 -6.89 -2.73 39.33
CA ASP A 310 -8.07 -2.33 40.05
C ASP A 310 -7.69 -1.15 40.95
N GLU A 311 -8.38 -0.04 40.75
CA GLU A 311 -8.07 1.20 41.44
C GLU A 311 -8.72 1.23 42.84
N PRO A 312 -8.17 2.00 43.80
CA PRO A 312 -8.65 1.97 45.18
C PRO A 312 -10.14 2.31 45.39
N ASP A 313 -10.75 1.70 46.41
CA ASP A 313 -12.11 1.91 46.89
C ASP A 313 -12.33 3.31 47.48
N ASP A 314 -11.37 3.78 48.27
CA ASP A 314 -11.43 5.10 48.90
C ASP A 314 -10.77 6.16 48.02
N PRO A 315 -11.54 7.07 47.38
CA PRO A 315 -10.99 8.14 46.56
C PRO A 315 -10.18 9.17 47.38
N GLY A 316 -10.34 9.17 48.70
CA GLY A 316 -9.75 10.16 49.58
C GLY A 316 -10.11 11.60 49.18
N PRO A 317 -9.30 12.59 49.55
CA PRO A 317 -9.57 13.99 49.23
C PRO A 317 -9.24 14.38 47.78
N ASN A 318 -8.60 13.49 47.01
CA ASN A 318 -7.95 13.83 45.74
C ASN A 318 -8.79 13.48 44.50
N GLY A 319 -9.98 12.93 44.67
CA GLY A 319 -10.94 12.67 43.59
C GLY A 319 -11.15 11.17 43.31
N PRO A 320 -12.19 10.82 42.55
CA PRO A 320 -12.59 9.44 42.32
C PRO A 320 -11.56 8.65 41.51
N TYR A 321 -11.59 7.33 41.71
CA TYR A 321 -10.98 6.36 40.82
C TYR A 321 -12.01 5.90 39.78
N THR A 322 -11.59 5.80 38.52
CA THR A 322 -12.47 5.52 37.38
C THR A 322 -12.67 4.02 37.18
N ASN A 323 -11.66 3.21 37.51
CA ASN A 323 -11.64 1.78 37.26
C ASN A 323 -11.43 0.96 38.54
N ASN A 324 -12.31 1.18 39.51
CA ASN A 324 -12.50 0.30 40.65
C ASN A 324 -13.59 -0.72 40.31
N TYR A 325 -13.23 -1.99 40.26
CA TYR A 325 -14.05 -3.13 39.91
C TYR A 325 -14.02 -4.28 40.94
N LEU A 326 -13.15 -4.23 41.95
CA LEU A 326 -13.04 -5.19 43.06
C LEU A 326 -12.91 -4.45 44.40
N SER A 327 -13.31 -5.11 45.48
CA SER A 327 -13.09 -4.54 46.82
C SER A 327 -11.63 -4.71 47.27
N ASP A 328 -11.06 -3.67 47.85
CA ASP A 328 -9.72 -3.69 48.46
C ASP A 328 -9.67 -4.52 49.76
N GLY A 329 -10.84 -4.93 50.28
CA GLY A 329 -10.98 -5.69 51.51
C GLY A 329 -10.44 -4.95 52.73
N ASP A 330 -9.73 -5.67 53.61
CA ASP A 330 -9.12 -5.11 54.84
C ASP A 330 -7.68 -4.62 54.63
N PHE A 331 -7.19 -4.56 53.38
CA PHE A 331 -5.81 -4.15 53.12
C PHE A 331 -5.62 -2.66 53.40
N ALA A 332 -4.72 -2.33 54.33
CA ALA A 332 -4.42 -0.96 54.70
C ALA A 332 -3.04 -0.55 54.14
N GLY A 333 -3.02 0.52 53.35
CA GLY A 333 -1.80 1.02 52.73
C GLY A 333 -1.96 2.41 52.12
N THR A 334 -0.89 2.89 51.48
CA THR A 334 -0.99 4.01 50.54
C THR A 334 -1.84 3.61 49.33
N PRO A 335 -2.49 4.55 48.62
CA PRO A 335 -3.23 4.25 47.39
C PRO A 335 -2.45 3.42 46.36
N GLU A 336 -1.14 3.68 46.21
CA GLU A 336 -0.24 2.90 45.36
C GLU A 336 -0.15 1.43 45.78
N ALA A 337 0.16 1.17 47.05
CA ALA A 337 0.21 -0.18 47.61
C ALA A 337 -1.16 -0.91 47.52
N ILE A 338 -2.27 -0.18 47.66
CA ILE A 338 -3.62 -0.74 47.53
C ILE A 338 -3.87 -1.18 46.08
N GLN A 339 -3.57 -0.34 45.09
CA GLN A 339 -3.71 -0.68 43.67
C GLN A 339 -2.81 -1.84 43.26
N ALA A 340 -1.57 -1.84 43.75
CA ALA A 340 -0.60 -2.88 43.44
C ALA A 340 -0.92 -4.23 44.11
N ASN A 341 -1.72 -4.25 45.18
CA ASN A 341 -2.01 -5.47 45.89
C ASN A 341 -2.77 -6.46 44.99
N MET A 342 -2.15 -7.61 44.71
CA MET A 342 -2.72 -8.64 43.86
C MET A 342 -3.65 -9.62 44.59
N SER A 343 -3.72 -9.60 45.92
CA SER A 343 -4.54 -10.57 46.69
C SER A 343 -6.03 -10.44 46.39
N LYS A 344 -6.49 -9.25 45.98
CA LYS A 344 -7.89 -8.97 45.65
C LYS A 344 -8.38 -9.69 44.39
N TYR A 345 -7.48 -10.14 43.53
CA TYR A 345 -7.84 -10.84 42.30
C TYR A 345 -8.18 -12.31 42.51
N ALA A 346 -7.67 -12.95 43.58
CA ALA A 346 -7.84 -14.39 43.82
C ALA A 346 -9.31 -14.77 44.00
N ASP A 347 -9.82 -15.67 43.15
CA ASP A 347 -11.22 -16.15 43.15
C ASP A 347 -12.25 -15.00 43.21
N SER A 348 -12.00 -13.95 42.45
CA SER A 348 -12.79 -12.70 42.47
C SER A 348 -13.78 -12.63 41.31
N THR A 349 -14.71 -11.67 41.35
CA THR A 349 -15.64 -11.41 40.23
C THR A 349 -15.62 -9.94 39.89
N ALA A 350 -15.13 -9.60 38.69
CA ALA A 350 -15.07 -8.20 38.25
C ALA A 350 -16.47 -7.60 38.04
N SER A 351 -16.59 -6.32 38.38
CA SER A 351 -17.74 -5.48 38.07
C SER A 351 -17.35 -4.31 37.14
N GLY A 352 -18.31 -3.66 36.49
CA GLY A 352 -18.01 -2.51 35.63
C GLY A 352 -17.09 -2.84 34.45
N ASN A 353 -16.05 -2.02 34.24
CA ASN A 353 -15.15 -2.14 33.08
C ASN A 353 -14.08 -3.22 33.26
N GLY A 354 -13.68 -3.52 34.50
CA GLY A 354 -12.71 -4.56 34.81
C GLY A 354 -11.30 -4.30 34.26
N PRO A 355 -10.48 -5.36 34.15
CA PRO A 355 -9.11 -5.26 33.67
C PRO A 355 -8.96 -4.91 32.17
N ASN A 356 -10.05 -4.92 31.41
CA ASN A 356 -10.07 -4.50 30.01
C ASN A 356 -10.43 -3.02 29.80
N TYR A 357 -10.47 -2.22 30.86
CA TYR A 357 -10.75 -0.79 30.76
C TYR A 357 -9.85 -0.09 29.73
N ASN A 358 -10.43 0.71 28.81
CA ASN A 358 -9.76 1.32 27.64
C ASN A 358 -9.21 0.35 26.57
N CYS A 359 -9.51 -0.94 26.66
CA CYS A 359 -9.26 -1.88 25.58
C CYS A 359 -10.40 -1.82 24.55
N VAL A 360 -10.08 -1.39 23.33
CA VAL A 360 -11.04 -1.40 22.23
C VAL A 360 -11.45 -2.86 21.90
N PRO A 361 -12.74 -3.20 21.76
CA PRO A 361 -13.14 -4.59 21.55
C PRO A 361 -12.82 -5.13 20.15
N GLN A 362 -12.53 -4.27 19.19
CA GLN A 362 -12.27 -4.64 17.80
C GLN A 362 -10.78 -4.90 17.57
N PRO A 363 -10.39 -6.11 17.14
CA PRO A 363 -9.01 -6.41 16.84
C PRO A 363 -8.55 -5.70 15.56
N ILE A 364 -7.24 -5.55 15.42
CA ILE A 364 -6.59 -5.19 14.16
C ILE A 364 -7.06 -6.15 13.05
N GLN A 365 -7.41 -5.59 11.91
CA GLN A 365 -7.55 -6.34 10.66
C GLN A 365 -6.19 -6.28 9.93
N PRO A 366 -5.46 -7.40 9.83
CA PRO A 366 -4.21 -7.45 9.07
C PRO A 366 -4.46 -7.15 7.58
N LEU A 367 -3.39 -6.84 6.85
CA LEU A 367 -3.42 -6.61 5.41
C LEU A 367 -4.22 -7.70 4.69
N THR A 368 -5.29 -7.28 4.03
CA THR A 368 -6.16 -8.15 3.23
C THR A 368 -6.38 -7.54 1.86
N ASN A 369 -6.56 -8.38 0.85
CA ASN A 369 -6.95 -7.96 -0.48
C ASN A 369 -8.46 -8.11 -0.74
N SER A 370 -9.26 -8.29 0.32
CA SER A 370 -10.72 -8.45 0.25
C SER A 370 -11.43 -7.20 0.78
N LYS A 371 -12.19 -6.54 -0.11
CA LYS A 371 -13.04 -5.38 0.19
C LYS A 371 -14.07 -5.72 1.26
N SER A 372 -14.75 -6.86 1.15
CA SER A 372 -15.76 -7.31 2.12
C SER A 372 -15.17 -7.54 3.51
N THR A 373 -13.95 -8.06 3.60
CA THR A 373 -13.26 -8.28 4.88
C THR A 373 -12.93 -6.96 5.57
N ILE A 374 -12.32 -6.01 4.84
CA ILE A 374 -11.95 -4.71 5.41
C ILE A 374 -13.18 -3.84 5.69
N SER A 375 -14.23 -3.87 4.85
CA SER A 375 -15.48 -3.13 5.11
C SER A 375 -16.23 -3.66 6.32
N SER A 376 -16.19 -4.98 6.56
CA SER A 376 -16.76 -5.58 7.77
C SER A 376 -16.00 -5.15 9.02
N ALA A 377 -14.67 -5.07 8.95
CA ALA A 377 -13.85 -4.57 10.06
C ALA A 377 -14.17 -3.08 10.38
N ILE A 378 -14.30 -2.23 9.35
CA ILE A 378 -14.71 -0.83 9.49
C ILE A 378 -16.12 -0.75 10.12
N ALA A 379 -17.08 -1.52 9.62
CA ALA A 379 -18.45 -1.52 10.13
C ALA A 379 -18.51 -1.90 11.63
N GLY A 380 -17.64 -2.81 12.06
CA GLY A 380 -17.55 -3.30 13.43
C GLY A 380 -16.97 -2.33 14.45
N MET A 381 -16.36 -1.22 14.04
CA MET A 381 -15.78 -0.21 14.96
C MET A 381 -16.85 0.37 15.90
N VAL A 382 -16.51 0.56 17.18
CA VAL A 382 -17.39 1.13 18.21
C VAL A 382 -16.62 2.11 19.09
N ALA A 383 -17.09 3.35 19.16
CA ALA A 383 -16.45 4.41 19.93
C ALA A 383 -16.41 4.08 21.42
N ASP A 384 -15.21 4.00 22.00
CA ASP A 384 -14.99 3.75 23.42
C ASP A 384 -13.61 4.24 23.89
N GLY A 385 -13.46 4.56 25.17
CA GLY A 385 -12.18 4.88 25.80
C GLY A 385 -11.56 6.23 25.43
N TYR A 386 -10.31 6.43 25.88
CA TYR A 386 -9.54 7.67 25.72
C TYR A 386 -8.58 7.67 24.54
N THR A 387 -8.15 8.85 24.09
CA THR A 387 -7.35 9.02 22.87
C THR A 387 -5.85 8.87 23.11
N VAL A 388 -5.26 7.77 22.63
CA VAL A 388 -3.80 7.54 22.60
C VAL A 388 -3.33 7.30 21.16
N ILE A 389 -3.11 8.41 20.44
CA ILE A 389 -2.71 8.44 19.03
C ILE A 389 -1.40 7.68 18.74
N PRO A 390 -0.32 7.79 19.54
CA PRO A 390 0.92 7.09 19.19
C PRO A 390 0.74 5.57 19.18
N GLN A 391 -0.19 5.02 19.97
CA GLN A 391 -0.47 3.59 19.95
C GLN A 391 -1.10 3.16 18.62
N GLY A 392 -2.09 3.91 18.12
CA GLY A 392 -2.70 3.64 16.81
C GLY A 392 -1.68 3.73 15.67
N LEU A 393 -0.85 4.77 15.67
CA LEU A 393 0.17 4.97 14.64
C LEU A 393 1.26 3.87 14.68
N ALA A 394 1.73 3.49 15.85
CA ALA A 394 2.75 2.47 16.00
C ALA A 394 2.24 1.08 15.57
N TRP A 395 0.98 0.75 15.87
CA TRP A 395 0.36 -0.49 15.39
C TRP A 395 0.05 -0.49 13.90
N ALA A 396 -0.26 0.66 13.29
CA ALA A 396 -0.37 0.75 11.85
C ALA A 396 0.97 0.51 11.15
N TRP A 397 2.07 1.02 11.73
CA TRP A 397 3.41 0.73 11.23
C TRP A 397 3.76 -0.75 11.32
N ARG A 398 3.49 -1.40 12.46
CA ARG A 398 3.68 -2.85 12.64
C ARG A 398 2.79 -3.69 11.74
N GLY A 399 1.59 -3.20 11.43
CA GLY A 399 0.65 -3.87 10.54
C GLY A 399 1.08 -3.88 9.07
N ILE A 400 1.80 -2.84 8.63
CA ILE A 400 2.36 -2.74 7.26
C ILE A 400 3.84 -3.20 7.17
N SER A 401 4.43 -3.52 8.32
CA SER A 401 5.80 -4.01 8.42
C SER A 401 5.97 -5.41 7.82
N PRO A 402 7.14 -5.74 7.24
CA PRO A 402 7.51 -7.12 6.93
C PRO A 402 7.85 -7.97 8.16
N THR A 403 8.07 -7.37 9.33
CA THR A 403 8.47 -8.11 10.54
C THR A 403 7.27 -8.55 11.38
N GLU A 404 7.55 -9.36 12.39
CA GLU A 404 6.57 -9.70 13.43
C GLU A 404 6.00 -8.43 14.07
N PRO A 405 4.70 -8.40 14.42
CA PRO A 405 3.87 -9.59 14.68
C PRO A 405 2.96 -10.07 13.54
N PHE A 406 2.74 -9.28 12.48
CA PHE A 406 1.82 -9.67 11.40
C PHE A 406 2.53 -10.21 10.16
N THR A 407 3.77 -9.79 9.85
CA THR A 407 4.60 -10.27 8.71
C THR A 407 3.93 -10.21 7.32
N GLY A 408 2.78 -9.55 7.18
CA GLY A 408 1.99 -9.53 5.95
C GLY A 408 2.47 -8.49 4.93
N GLY A 409 3.31 -7.55 5.35
CA GLY A 409 3.91 -6.55 4.48
C GLY A 409 5.13 -7.08 3.74
N VAL A 410 5.38 -6.55 2.54
CA VAL A 410 6.65 -6.80 1.83
C VAL A 410 7.81 -5.99 2.45
N PRO A 411 9.09 -6.25 2.11
CA PRO A 411 10.22 -5.42 2.54
C PRO A 411 10.02 -3.92 2.25
N TYR A 412 10.59 -3.04 3.07
CA TYR A 412 10.45 -1.59 2.89
C TYR A 412 11.10 -1.05 1.62
N ASP A 413 12.11 -1.72 1.12
CA ASP A 413 12.85 -1.38 -0.09
C ASP A 413 12.33 -2.11 -1.35
N ASP A 414 11.17 -2.78 -1.25
CA ASP A 414 10.52 -3.43 -2.38
C ASP A 414 10.17 -2.41 -3.48
N PRO A 415 10.76 -2.52 -4.69
CA PRO A 415 10.54 -1.54 -5.75
C PRO A 415 9.16 -1.68 -6.42
N GLU A 416 8.46 -2.80 -6.20
CA GLU A 416 7.17 -3.12 -6.80
C GLU A 416 6.00 -2.81 -5.87
N THR A 417 6.24 -2.21 -4.69
CA THR A 417 5.19 -1.93 -3.70
C THR A 417 5.36 -0.56 -3.06
N LYS A 418 4.28 0.24 -3.08
CA LYS A 418 4.20 1.46 -2.25
C LYS A 418 3.42 1.17 -0.99
N LYS A 419 3.90 1.73 0.12
CA LYS A 419 3.29 1.61 1.44
C LYS A 419 2.74 2.95 1.87
N ALA A 420 1.51 2.98 2.38
CA ALA A 420 0.89 4.17 2.91
C ALA A 420 0.20 3.90 4.25
N ILE A 421 0.28 4.86 5.17
CA ILE A 421 -0.51 4.89 6.40
C ILE A 421 -1.42 6.12 6.36
N ILE A 422 -2.68 5.94 6.75
CA ILE A 422 -3.65 7.02 6.88
C ILE A 422 -4.05 7.10 8.34
N LEU A 423 -3.60 8.16 9.02
CA LEU A 423 -3.90 8.43 10.42
C LEU A 423 -5.04 9.43 10.53
N LEU A 424 -6.08 9.08 11.27
CA LEU A 424 -7.20 9.98 11.54
C LEU A 424 -7.51 10.07 13.03
N THR A 425 -7.84 11.28 13.51
CA THR A 425 -8.36 11.52 14.86
C THR A 425 -9.36 12.67 14.88
N ASP A 426 -10.29 12.67 15.85
CA ASP A 426 -11.17 13.80 16.13
C ASP A 426 -10.77 14.63 17.36
N GLY A 427 -9.63 14.32 17.97
CA GLY A 427 -9.23 14.89 19.24
C GLY A 427 -7.72 14.90 19.46
N ALA A 428 -7.31 15.57 20.53
CA ALA A 428 -5.93 15.49 21.02
C ALA A 428 -5.73 14.22 21.86
N ASN A 429 -4.47 13.84 22.07
CA ASN A 429 -4.13 12.84 23.09
C ASN A 429 -4.77 13.23 24.43
N ASN A 430 -5.38 12.27 25.10
CA ASN A 430 -6.11 12.49 26.34
C ASN A 430 -6.01 11.24 27.22
N VAL A 431 -5.71 11.45 28.50
CA VAL A 431 -5.64 10.40 29.52
C VAL A 431 -6.43 10.80 30.78
N PHE A 432 -7.44 11.66 30.60
CA PHE A 432 -8.20 12.31 31.66
C PHE A 432 -7.35 13.21 32.57
N SER A 433 -6.75 14.24 31.97
CA SER A 433 -5.70 15.07 32.58
C SER A 433 -6.11 15.91 33.80
N GLY A 434 -7.39 15.94 34.16
CA GLY A 434 -7.91 16.69 35.31
C GLY A 434 -7.89 15.92 36.63
N ASN A 435 -7.40 14.68 36.64
CA ASN A 435 -7.43 13.83 37.83
C ASN A 435 -6.32 14.21 38.83
N ASN A 436 -6.68 14.39 40.10
CA ASN A 436 -5.76 14.78 41.15
C ASN A 436 -5.37 13.63 42.09
N ASN A 437 -5.97 12.45 41.92
CA ASN A 437 -5.60 11.23 42.66
C ASN A 437 -4.14 10.81 42.34
N PHE A 438 -3.64 9.74 42.95
CA PHE A 438 -2.23 9.35 42.74
C PHE A 438 -1.95 8.89 41.31
N ASN A 439 -2.93 8.38 40.57
CA ASN A 439 -2.78 7.95 39.17
C ASN A 439 -2.65 9.11 38.19
N LYS A 440 -3.11 10.32 38.56
CA LYS A 440 -3.05 11.57 37.75
C LYS A 440 -3.70 11.50 36.37
N GLY A 441 -4.47 10.44 36.11
CA GLY A 441 -5.12 10.15 34.85
C GLY A 441 -5.66 8.72 34.87
N ASN A 442 -6.09 8.25 33.71
CA ASN A 442 -6.64 6.91 33.52
C ASN A 442 -5.61 5.99 32.86
N HIS A 443 -5.74 4.69 33.13
CA HIS A 443 -4.85 3.67 32.59
C HIS A 443 -5.00 3.55 31.06
N THR A 444 -3.87 3.49 30.36
CA THR A 444 -3.82 3.29 28.91
C THR A 444 -2.75 2.26 28.55
N ALA A 445 -2.48 2.04 27.26
CA ALA A 445 -1.38 1.19 26.82
C ALA A 445 -0.03 1.60 27.43
N TYR A 446 0.15 2.88 27.73
CA TYR A 446 1.35 3.41 28.38
C TYR A 446 1.29 3.39 29.92
N GLY A 447 0.20 2.91 30.52
CA GLY A 447 -0.03 2.97 31.96
C GLY A 447 -0.60 4.31 32.41
N TYR A 448 -0.23 4.73 33.63
CA TYR A 448 -0.76 5.92 34.29
C TYR A 448 0.22 7.10 34.27
N PRO A 449 -0.27 8.35 34.18
CA PRO A 449 0.56 9.55 34.28
C PRO A 449 1.15 9.89 35.65
N GLY A 450 0.78 9.21 36.72
CA GLY A 450 1.16 9.57 38.09
C GLY A 450 2.24 8.68 38.71
N GLN A 451 2.90 7.84 37.91
CA GLN A 451 3.74 6.75 38.40
C GLN A 451 5.21 7.09 38.20
N ASP A 452 5.94 7.34 39.28
CA ASP A 452 7.36 7.72 39.26
C ASP A 452 8.28 6.69 38.55
N SER A 453 7.84 5.42 38.48
CA SER A 453 8.53 4.33 37.77
C SER A 453 7.72 3.75 36.60
N GLY A 454 6.66 4.43 36.17
CA GLY A 454 5.83 3.99 35.04
C GLY A 454 6.45 4.33 33.69
N HIS A 455 6.27 3.45 32.70
CA HIS A 455 6.92 3.62 31.39
C HIS A 455 6.31 4.73 30.50
N LEU A 456 5.17 5.33 30.88
CA LEU A 456 4.70 6.58 30.27
C LEU A 456 5.66 7.75 30.53
N GLY A 457 6.37 7.75 31.66
CA GLY A 457 7.36 8.79 31.97
C GLY A 457 6.76 10.18 32.20
N ALA A 458 5.53 10.25 32.72
CA ALA A 458 4.87 11.51 33.11
C ALA A 458 4.55 11.50 34.61
N SER A 459 4.41 12.71 35.19
CA SER A 459 4.03 12.94 36.60
C SER A 459 2.67 13.63 36.75
N SER A 460 2.04 14.02 35.64
CA SER A 460 0.71 14.60 35.60
C SER A 460 0.01 14.23 34.29
N GLY A 461 -1.32 14.25 34.29
CA GLY A 461 -2.07 13.99 33.07
C GLY A 461 -1.85 15.04 31.97
N SER A 462 -1.48 16.29 32.31
CA SER A 462 -1.08 17.28 31.30
C SER A 462 0.28 16.97 30.68
N GLU A 463 1.26 16.59 31.50
CA GLU A 463 2.57 16.15 31.02
C GLU A 463 2.46 14.88 30.17
N ALA A 464 1.57 13.95 30.52
CA ALA A 464 1.32 12.77 29.70
C ALA A 464 0.84 13.13 28.29
N VAL A 465 0.00 14.17 28.13
CA VAL A 465 -0.40 14.64 26.79
C VAL A 465 0.81 15.15 26.01
N ASP A 466 1.73 15.87 26.64
CA ASP A 466 2.95 16.36 26.00
C ASP A 466 3.89 15.21 25.60
N VAL A 467 4.08 14.21 26.46
CA VAL A 467 4.87 13.00 26.16
C VAL A 467 4.26 12.22 24.99
N LEU A 468 2.94 11.99 25.00
CA LEU A 468 2.26 11.29 23.91
C LEU A 468 2.35 12.07 22.58
N ASN A 469 2.25 13.40 22.62
CA ASN A 469 2.43 14.25 21.44
C ASN A 469 3.87 14.16 20.89
N ALA A 470 4.88 14.11 21.75
CA ALA A 470 6.26 13.90 21.34
C ALA A 470 6.46 12.53 20.68
N LYS A 471 5.86 11.48 21.25
CA LYS A 471 5.90 10.12 20.69
C LYS A 471 5.25 10.04 19.31
N VAL A 472 4.13 10.75 19.08
CA VAL A 472 3.54 10.87 17.72
C VAL A 472 4.56 11.48 16.76
N ALA A 473 5.18 12.61 17.11
CA ALA A 473 6.15 13.26 16.23
C ALA A 473 7.35 12.34 15.90
N THR A 474 7.86 11.60 16.87
CA THR A 474 8.95 10.63 16.67
C THR A 474 8.53 9.48 15.76
N LEU A 475 7.36 8.87 15.99
CA LEU A 475 6.80 7.83 15.13
C LEU A 475 6.64 8.31 13.69
N CYS A 476 6.09 9.50 13.47
CA CYS A 476 5.91 10.05 12.12
C CYS A 476 7.27 10.20 11.39
N ASN A 477 8.31 10.64 12.09
CA ASN A 477 9.65 10.75 11.51
C ASN A 477 10.24 9.38 11.16
N ASN A 478 10.11 8.41 12.06
CA ASN A 478 10.63 7.04 11.88
C ASN A 478 9.92 6.32 10.71
N ILE A 479 8.59 6.44 10.64
CA ILE A 479 7.76 5.88 9.55
C ILE A 479 8.15 6.50 8.19
N LYS A 480 8.32 7.82 8.13
CA LYS A 480 8.75 8.50 6.90
C LYS A 480 10.18 8.12 6.49
N ALA A 481 11.06 7.86 7.46
CA ALA A 481 12.44 7.48 7.19
C ALA A 481 12.57 6.12 6.49
N VAL A 482 11.63 5.19 6.70
CA VAL A 482 11.57 3.90 6.00
C VAL A 482 10.77 3.96 4.68
N GLY A 483 10.39 5.16 4.22
CA GLY A 483 9.77 5.36 2.91
C GLY A 483 8.25 5.16 2.84
N ILE A 484 7.58 5.02 3.99
CA ILE A 484 6.11 4.92 4.03
C ILE A 484 5.49 6.31 3.83
N ILE A 485 4.50 6.39 2.94
CA ILE A 485 3.69 7.60 2.73
C ILE A 485 2.73 7.76 3.90
N LEU A 486 2.87 8.84 4.65
CA LEU A 486 2.02 9.16 5.80
C LEU A 486 1.01 10.26 5.46
N TYR A 487 -0.27 9.90 5.46
CA TYR A 487 -1.41 10.80 5.39
C TYR A 487 -1.98 11.04 6.79
N THR A 488 -2.37 12.28 7.08
CA THR A 488 -2.97 12.63 8.36
C THR A 488 -4.25 13.42 8.15
N ILE A 489 -5.29 13.09 8.91
CA ILE A 489 -6.60 13.71 8.83
C ILE A 489 -7.03 14.10 10.25
N THR A 490 -7.27 15.38 10.48
CA THR A 490 -7.94 15.83 11.71
C THR A 490 -9.40 16.10 11.43
N PHE A 491 -10.31 15.61 12.27
CA PHE A 491 -11.75 15.74 12.06
C PHE A 491 -12.42 16.48 13.21
N GLN A 492 -13.14 17.57 12.92
CA GLN A 492 -13.84 18.38 13.94
C GLN A 492 -12.97 18.87 15.13
N VAL A 493 -11.65 18.99 14.95
CA VAL A 493 -10.76 19.71 15.89
C VAL A 493 -10.73 21.20 15.57
N ALA A 494 -10.43 22.02 16.59
CA ALA A 494 -10.27 23.46 16.42
C ALA A 494 -9.08 23.81 15.51
N SER A 495 -9.29 24.77 14.61
CA SER A 495 -8.22 25.26 13.73
C SER A 495 -7.15 26.01 14.53
N GLY A 496 -5.88 25.79 14.19
CA GLY A 496 -4.71 26.29 14.91
C GLY A 496 -4.40 25.54 16.20
N SER A 497 -5.05 24.41 16.45
CA SER A 497 -4.78 23.60 17.66
C SER A 497 -3.41 22.92 17.59
N ALA A 498 -2.88 22.56 18.76
CA ALA A 498 -1.62 21.82 18.86
C ALA A 498 -1.68 20.50 18.08
N ILE A 499 -2.82 19.80 18.13
CA ILE A 499 -2.99 18.53 17.43
C ILE A 499 -3.02 18.71 15.90
N GLU A 500 -3.68 19.75 15.39
CA GLU A 500 -3.64 20.07 13.95
C GLU A 500 -2.21 20.36 13.49
N THR A 501 -1.44 21.09 14.29
CA THR A 501 -0.02 21.37 14.01
C THR A 501 0.82 20.10 14.00
N ILE A 502 0.61 19.19 14.96
CA ILE A 502 1.30 17.89 15.01
C ILE A 502 0.97 17.07 13.76
N PHE A 503 -0.30 17.00 13.35
CA PHE A 503 -0.73 16.25 12.17
C PHE A 503 -0.13 16.84 10.88
N GLN A 504 -0.13 18.17 10.75
CA GLN A 504 0.52 18.86 9.62
C GLN A 504 2.01 18.51 9.50
N ASN A 505 2.74 18.47 10.62
CA ASN A 505 4.17 18.10 10.63
C ASN A 505 4.40 16.60 10.46
N CYS A 506 3.44 15.78 10.90
CA CYS A 506 3.50 14.33 10.81
C CYS A 506 3.38 13.85 9.36
N ALA A 507 2.47 14.43 8.57
CA ALA A 507 2.25 14.08 7.18
C ALA A 507 3.53 14.11 6.32
N SER A 508 3.49 13.38 5.20
CA SER A 508 4.56 13.37 4.20
C SER A 508 4.67 14.70 3.46
N ASP A 509 5.88 14.99 2.97
CA ASP A 509 6.18 16.27 2.31
C ASP A 509 5.31 16.47 1.08
N GLN A 510 4.41 17.45 1.15
CA GLN A 510 3.49 17.81 0.07
C GLN A 510 4.21 18.29 -1.20
N ASN A 511 5.49 18.69 -1.12
CA ASN A 511 6.25 19.16 -2.28
C ASN A 511 6.93 18.03 -3.04
N ASP A 512 6.90 16.81 -2.51
CA ASP A 512 7.45 15.61 -3.14
C ASP A 512 6.30 14.74 -3.69
N PRO A 513 6.02 14.76 -5.01
CA PRO A 513 4.89 14.03 -5.58
C PRO A 513 5.01 12.51 -5.47
N VAL A 514 6.19 11.97 -5.17
CA VAL A 514 6.40 10.54 -4.90
C VAL A 514 5.98 10.21 -3.47
N LYS A 515 6.23 11.12 -2.53
CA LYS A 515 5.86 10.97 -1.12
C LYS A 515 4.48 11.52 -0.80
N CYS A 516 3.89 12.29 -1.71
CA CYS A 516 2.56 12.85 -1.59
C CYS A 516 1.87 12.96 -2.96
N PRO A 517 1.24 11.89 -3.46
CA PRO A 517 0.60 11.87 -4.79
C PRO A 517 -0.76 12.60 -4.87
N THR A 518 -1.10 13.40 -3.85
CA THR A 518 -2.29 14.25 -3.74
C THR A 518 -1.89 15.72 -3.73
N SER A 519 -2.85 16.64 -3.63
CA SER A 519 -2.53 18.07 -3.50
C SER A 519 -1.83 18.41 -2.17
N LYS A 520 -2.06 17.58 -1.15
CA LYS A 520 -1.51 17.66 0.20
C LYS A 520 -1.68 16.32 0.92
N CYS A 521 -0.88 16.07 1.95
CA CYS A 521 -0.95 14.85 2.76
C CYS A 521 -1.47 15.08 4.18
N ALA A 522 -1.66 16.34 4.58
CA ALA A 522 -2.34 16.74 5.80
C ALA A 522 -3.68 17.39 5.47
N PHE A 523 -4.77 16.86 6.02
CA PHE A 523 -6.14 17.31 5.81
C PHE A 523 -6.75 17.82 7.11
N ALA A 524 -7.39 18.98 7.04
CA ALA A 524 -7.92 19.71 8.19
C ALA A 524 -9.43 19.46 8.40
N SER A 525 -9.92 19.78 9.59
CA SER A 525 -11.32 19.59 10.00
C SER A 525 -12.36 20.32 9.15
N SER A 526 -11.96 21.35 8.41
CA SER A 526 -12.84 22.13 7.55
C SER A 526 -13.23 21.41 6.25
N GLU A 527 -12.62 20.26 5.99
CA GLU A 527 -12.76 19.52 4.75
C GLU A 527 -13.82 18.42 4.88
N ASN A 528 -14.51 18.12 3.78
CA ASN A 528 -15.46 17.01 3.76
C ASN A 528 -14.70 15.69 3.85
N LEU A 529 -15.00 14.90 4.89
CA LEU A 529 -14.24 13.69 5.19
C LEU A 529 -14.29 12.65 4.05
N THR A 530 -15.45 12.47 3.44
CA THR A 530 -15.63 11.54 2.32
C THR A 530 -14.83 11.97 1.10
N ASP A 531 -14.76 13.26 0.81
CA ASP A 531 -13.96 13.78 -0.30
C ASP A 531 -12.46 13.64 -0.03
N VAL A 532 -12.02 13.83 1.22
CA VAL A 532 -10.62 13.61 1.64
C VAL A 532 -10.19 12.15 1.40
N PHE A 533 -10.98 11.18 1.87
CA PHE A 533 -10.67 9.76 1.68
C PHE A 533 -10.65 9.38 0.19
N LYS A 534 -11.57 9.93 -0.62
CA LYS A 534 -11.56 9.74 -2.08
C LYS A 534 -10.32 10.37 -2.73
N GLU A 535 -9.91 11.57 -2.32
CA GLU A 535 -8.71 12.22 -2.84
C GLU A 535 -7.46 11.38 -2.57
N ILE A 536 -7.32 10.86 -1.35
CA ILE A 536 -6.19 9.98 -0.98
C ILE A 536 -6.18 8.71 -1.84
N ALA A 537 -7.32 8.02 -1.98
CA ALA A 537 -7.37 6.82 -2.82
C ALA A 537 -7.07 7.11 -4.29
N LEU A 538 -7.58 8.21 -4.85
CA LEU A 538 -7.27 8.62 -6.21
C LEU A 538 -5.79 8.97 -6.38
N GLY A 539 -5.17 9.63 -5.40
CA GLY A 539 -3.73 9.92 -5.40
C GLY A 539 -2.89 8.65 -5.39
N LEU A 540 -3.18 7.72 -4.48
CA LEU A 540 -2.48 6.43 -4.40
C LEU A 540 -2.69 5.56 -5.64
N ASN A 541 -3.89 5.53 -6.22
CA ASN A 541 -4.15 4.86 -7.49
C ASN A 541 -3.38 5.49 -8.66
N LYS A 542 -3.19 6.82 -8.68
CA LYS A 542 -2.34 7.48 -9.68
C LYS A 542 -0.88 7.06 -9.52
N LEU A 543 -0.37 7.00 -8.30
CA LEU A 543 1.00 6.56 -8.04
C LEU A 543 1.25 5.13 -8.56
N ARG A 544 0.27 4.23 -8.37
CA ARG A 544 0.31 2.87 -8.93
C ARG A 544 0.48 2.84 -10.44
N LEU A 545 -0.12 3.79 -11.14
CA LEU A 545 -0.10 3.86 -12.59
C LEU A 545 1.14 4.65 -13.08
N ALA A 546 1.68 5.57 -12.30
CA ALA A 546 2.62 6.61 -12.76
C ALA A 546 4.10 6.20 -12.82
N GLU A 547 4.52 5.10 -12.20
CA GLU A 547 5.86 4.51 -12.38
C GLU A 547 5.82 3.35 -13.39
#